data_AF-F3B2D6-F1
#
_entry.id   AF-F3B2D6-F1
#
_cell.length_a   1.000
_cell.length_b   1.000
_cell.length_c   1.000
_cell.angle_alpha   90.00
_cell.angle_beta   90.00
_cell.angle_gamma   90.00
#
_symmetry.space_group_name_H-M   'P 1'
#
loop_
_entity.id
_entity.type
_entity.pdbx_description
1 polymer ?
#
loop_
_entity_poly.entity_id
_entity_poly.type
_entity_poly.pdbx_seq_one_letter_code
_entity_poly.pdbx_strand_id
1 'polypeptide(L)'
;MIKRIRSIFAMLCMGMILCSCTLSQKAESDTKTEQSSESTVKSEKSDSKKQGENKDNSKIQNENIINNGAYFVKIGSDIYFRKYGEYALEKNALFGEFLEYPTSTGISWICRLREDGKVEELFEDSGYGKLYYSNQRFYLSEMTDDGTSKSYSVNMDGEDREELGAGVILGISENGQYLAKGDWTSAGVIDLSSKETPYIWASEEGSSVVFLGFVNGGFLIEGDNYSTDGYNVTSRQIFGRSFEQPDKDIIIGDLNVNEESYSSPEFKGLTADGKEYYLTFGYYGGTAHFLESVEIYKARLEENSLQLIQQDMDTQEETAPNIPLIFAHNGKIDIVDGGSDGELDIDEGSVYQINQKGRQPLISELFKVDPDSQTGQSIGKAELVDGDLLLMVFTQIYTPYQDVGWRMSYNRLNTEYIVVRKGSNKPKVFEQWSGSAFKQNAEVWKTGESTLLYRPLSDNPEGDDFPRDIAYSISIPATVNHNFTAQASSPQKDEYGDFKLPDNEGEKLQLIFDYTGALKDIVKE
;
A
#
# COMPACT_ATOMS: atom_id res chain seq x y z
N MET A 1 -36.15 -2.10 -10.55
CA MET A 1 -37.51 -2.38 -10.00
C MET A 1 -37.49 -3.74 -9.31
N ILE A 2 -38.31 -3.95 -8.27
CA ILE A 2 -38.14 -4.96 -7.21
C ILE A 2 -38.31 -6.43 -7.66
N LYS A 3 -37.40 -7.34 -7.25
CA LYS A 3 -37.78 -8.51 -6.40
C LYS A 3 -36.61 -9.27 -5.73
N ARG A 4 -36.82 -9.53 -4.44
CA ARG A 4 -35.99 -10.31 -3.51
C ARG A 4 -35.74 -11.75 -3.99
N ILE A 5 -34.55 -12.27 -3.70
CA ILE A 5 -34.39 -13.65 -3.21
C ILE A 5 -33.69 -13.56 -1.84
N ARG A 6 -34.40 -13.99 -0.79
CA ARG A 6 -33.80 -14.35 0.51
C ARG A 6 -33.89 -15.87 0.62
N SER A 7 -32.77 -16.53 0.92
CA SER A 7 -32.63 -17.44 2.07
C SER A 7 -31.60 -18.55 1.83
N ILE A 8 -30.61 -18.57 2.73
CA ILE A 8 -30.01 -19.77 3.33
C ILE A 8 -29.30 -20.74 2.37
N PHE A 9 -27.97 -20.56 2.28
CA PHE A 9 -27.08 -21.69 2.54
C PHE A 9 -25.99 -21.22 3.51
N ALA A 10 -25.66 -22.05 4.49
CA ALA A 10 -24.68 -21.74 5.52
C ALA A 10 -23.46 -22.64 5.38
N MET A 11 -22.31 -22.13 5.83
CA MET A 11 -21.14 -22.90 6.26
C MET A 11 -20.38 -23.69 5.17
N LEU A 12 -19.35 -23.04 4.60
CA LEU A 12 -18.02 -23.64 4.40
C LEU A 12 -16.98 -22.57 4.04
N CYS A 13 -16.47 -21.89 5.06
CA CYS A 13 -15.24 -21.07 4.99
C CYS A 13 -14.28 -21.57 6.06
N MET A 14 -13.48 -22.59 5.74
CA MET A 14 -12.24 -22.95 6.45
C MET A 14 -11.51 -24.03 5.64
N GLY A 15 -10.25 -23.75 5.29
CA GLY A 15 -9.33 -24.77 4.77
C GLY A 15 -8.83 -24.59 3.34
N MET A 16 -8.01 -23.56 3.09
CA MET A 16 -6.96 -23.59 2.04
C MET A 16 -5.69 -22.78 2.38
N ILE A 17 -5.23 -22.76 3.64
CA ILE A 17 -3.79 -22.70 3.98
C ILE A 17 -3.52 -23.53 5.25
N LEU A 18 -3.64 -24.86 5.16
CA LEU A 18 -3.08 -25.79 6.16
C LEU A 18 -2.76 -27.14 5.49
N CYS A 19 -1.52 -27.29 5.00
CA CYS A 19 -0.82 -28.59 4.93
C CYS A 19 0.64 -28.44 4.46
N SER A 20 1.57 -28.24 5.40
CA SER A 20 2.98 -28.68 5.28
C SER A 20 3.67 -28.80 6.66
N CYS A 21 2.94 -29.29 7.68
CA CYS A 21 3.54 -29.72 8.93
C CYS A 21 4.00 -31.18 8.85
N THR A 22 5.20 -31.44 8.33
CA THR A 22 5.85 -32.75 8.55
C THR A 22 6.51 -32.76 9.93
N LEU A 23 5.96 -33.57 10.85
CA LEU A 23 6.51 -33.74 12.20
C LEU A 23 7.98 -34.20 12.15
N SER A 24 8.86 -33.41 12.74
CA SER A 24 10.20 -33.88 13.12
C SER A 24 10.10 -34.84 14.30
N GLN A 25 10.58 -36.08 14.13
CA GLN A 25 10.66 -37.02 15.24
C GLN A 25 11.90 -36.77 16.10
N LYS A 26 11.65 -36.57 17.40
CA LYS A 26 12.58 -36.71 18.54
C LYS A 26 13.96 -37.30 18.21
N ALA A 27 15.00 -36.49 18.41
CA ALA A 27 16.34 -37.00 18.70
C ALA A 27 16.48 -37.26 20.21
N GLU A 28 17.05 -38.39 20.61
CA GLU A 28 17.35 -38.71 22.01
C GLU A 28 18.64 -39.54 22.06
N SER A 29 19.66 -39.04 22.77
CA SER A 29 20.99 -39.67 23.03
C SER A 29 21.86 -40.02 21.79
N ASP A 30 23.19 -39.90 21.81
CA ASP A 30 24.08 -40.16 22.94
C ASP A 30 25.43 -39.40 22.88
N THR A 31 26.29 -39.68 23.87
CA THR A 31 27.36 -38.82 24.39
C THR A 31 28.77 -39.11 23.83
N LYS A 32 29.66 -38.10 23.90
CA LYS A 32 31.15 -38.16 23.89
C LYS A 32 31.82 -38.51 22.55
N THR A 33 32.87 -37.78 22.14
CA THR A 33 34.24 -37.96 22.67
C THR A 33 35.09 -36.69 22.54
N GLU A 34 36.08 -36.54 23.43
CA GLU A 34 36.95 -35.36 23.58
C GLU A 34 38.22 -35.36 22.70
N GLN A 35 38.96 -34.25 22.81
CA GLN A 35 40.44 -34.11 22.85
C GLN A 35 41.26 -33.69 21.60
N SER A 36 41.70 -32.42 21.68
CA SER A 36 43.07 -31.93 21.40
C SER A 36 43.52 -31.89 19.93
N SER A 37 44.49 -31.06 19.50
CA SER A 37 45.58 -30.36 20.21
C SER A 37 46.16 -29.16 19.41
N GLU A 38 46.87 -28.25 20.09
CA GLU A 38 47.99 -27.39 19.61
C GLU A 38 47.80 -26.52 18.34
N SER A 39 47.66 -25.19 18.42
CA SER A 39 48.63 -24.13 18.83
C SER A 39 49.74 -23.78 17.82
N THR A 40 49.81 -22.52 17.39
CA THR A 40 51.07 -21.74 17.25
C THR A 40 50.76 -20.23 17.28
N VAL A 41 51.48 -19.48 18.11
CA VAL A 41 51.44 -18.00 18.16
C VAL A 41 52.71 -17.43 17.52
N LYS A 42 52.60 -16.32 16.78
CA LYS A 42 53.74 -15.40 16.56
C LYS A 42 53.32 -13.93 16.42
N SER A 43 53.78 -13.14 17.39
CA SER A 43 54.12 -11.71 17.35
C SER A 43 55.10 -11.38 16.19
N GLU A 44 55.38 -10.16 15.71
CA GLU A 44 55.06 -8.73 16.02
C GLU A 44 55.46 -7.88 14.76
N LYS A 45 55.35 -6.54 14.59
CA LYS A 45 55.03 -5.36 15.45
C LYS A 45 54.51 -4.15 14.60
N SER A 46 54.20 -3.06 15.31
CA SER A 46 54.20 -1.60 15.04
C SER A 46 54.87 -1.02 13.75
N ASP A 47 54.66 0.24 13.32
CA ASP A 47 54.14 1.45 14.00
C ASP A 47 53.71 2.54 12.98
N SER A 48 52.69 3.36 13.28
CA SER A 48 52.85 4.83 13.40
C SER A 48 51.51 5.58 13.49
N LYS A 49 51.47 6.55 14.40
CA LYS A 49 50.31 7.38 14.72
C LYS A 49 50.05 8.49 13.69
N LYS A 50 48.78 8.84 13.48
CA LYS A 50 48.33 10.23 13.60
C LYS A 50 47.13 10.31 14.53
N GLN A 51 47.13 11.33 15.38
CA GLN A 51 46.17 11.58 16.45
C GLN A 51 45.79 13.06 16.38
N GLY A 52 44.49 13.37 16.52
CA GLY A 52 43.93 14.72 16.39
C GLY A 52 42.72 14.71 15.44
N GLU A 53 41.57 15.30 15.76
CA GLU A 53 41.17 16.04 16.96
C GLU A 53 39.69 15.82 17.27
N ASN A 54 39.27 16.05 18.52
CA ASN A 54 37.85 16.12 18.89
C ASN A 54 37.15 17.29 18.16
N LYS A 55 36.25 16.96 17.24
CA LYS A 55 35.13 17.78 16.74
C LYS A 55 34.04 16.82 16.28
N ASP A 56 32.76 17.05 16.52
CA ASP A 56 32.10 17.98 17.43
C ASP A 56 30.78 17.29 17.85
N ASN A 57 30.07 17.78 18.87
CA ASN A 57 28.68 17.34 19.05
C ASN A 57 27.85 17.92 17.91
N SER A 58 27.70 17.17 16.82
CA SER A 58 26.77 17.49 15.75
C SER A 58 25.37 17.43 16.33
N LYS A 59 24.86 18.60 16.75
CA LYS A 59 23.43 18.83 16.86
C LYS A 59 22.81 18.26 15.60
N ILE A 60 21.92 17.29 15.77
CA ILE A 60 21.09 16.76 14.70
C ILE A 60 20.44 17.97 14.05
N GLN A 61 20.87 18.31 12.84
CA GLN A 61 20.15 19.25 12.02
C GLN A 61 18.96 18.45 11.52
N ASN A 62 17.78 18.68 12.12
CA ASN A 62 16.55 18.21 11.51
C ASN A 62 16.45 18.94 10.17
N GLU A 63 16.86 18.25 9.11
CA GLU A 63 16.60 18.64 7.74
C GLU A 63 15.09 18.85 7.60
N ASN A 64 14.68 19.78 6.74
CA ASN A 64 13.26 20.02 6.53
C ASN A 64 12.68 18.82 5.77
N ILE A 65 12.05 17.90 6.51
CA ILE A 65 11.41 16.69 5.97
C ILE A 65 9.91 16.95 5.87
N ILE A 66 9.35 16.76 4.68
CA ILE A 66 7.90 16.85 4.44
C ILE A 66 7.43 15.47 3.96
N ASN A 67 6.29 15.03 4.49
CA ASN A 67 5.67 13.72 4.27
C ASN A 67 6.56 12.52 4.70
N ASN A 68 7.20 12.60 5.87
CA ASN A 68 7.95 11.46 6.42
C ASN A 68 6.99 10.29 6.70
N GLY A 69 7.24 9.11 6.10
CA GLY A 69 6.28 8.00 6.12
C GLY A 69 5.24 8.01 5.00
N ALA A 70 5.62 8.53 3.84
CA ALA A 70 4.81 8.56 2.62
C ALA A 70 5.57 7.95 1.43
N TYR A 71 4.96 7.89 0.24
CA TYR A 71 5.64 7.39 -0.96
C TYR A 71 6.54 8.45 -1.63
N PHE A 72 6.25 9.74 -1.44
CA PHE A 72 7.04 10.88 -1.90
C PHE A 72 7.47 11.74 -0.71
N VAL A 73 8.74 11.62 -0.31
CA VAL A 73 9.30 12.32 0.86
C VAL A 73 10.22 13.44 0.40
N LYS A 74 9.95 14.69 0.77
CA LYS A 74 10.86 15.79 0.48
C LYS A 74 11.86 15.94 1.61
N ILE A 75 13.15 15.90 1.28
CA ILE A 75 14.26 16.08 2.23
C ILE A 75 15.09 17.27 1.72
N GLY A 76 15.01 18.41 2.41
CA GLY A 76 15.61 19.66 1.96
C GLY A 76 14.93 20.20 0.70
N SER A 77 15.66 20.27 -0.42
CA SER A 77 15.12 20.70 -1.73
C SER A 77 14.54 19.57 -2.57
N ASP A 78 14.99 18.34 -2.35
CA ASP A 78 14.82 17.22 -3.27
C ASP A 78 13.70 16.28 -2.79
N ILE A 79 13.00 15.65 -3.73
CA ILE A 79 11.93 14.67 -3.44
C ILE A 79 12.48 13.26 -3.69
N TYR A 80 12.33 12.39 -2.70
CA TYR A 80 12.76 11.00 -2.73
C TYR A 80 11.54 10.09 -2.85
N PHE A 81 11.63 9.09 -3.71
CA PHE A 81 10.54 8.16 -4.01
C PHE A 81 11.11 6.80 -4.44
N ARG A 82 10.28 5.76 -4.36
CA ARG A 82 10.62 4.43 -4.87
C ARG A 82 10.10 4.24 -6.28
N LYS A 83 10.97 3.85 -7.21
CA LYS A 83 10.58 3.39 -8.55
C LYS A 83 10.44 1.86 -8.54
N TYR A 84 9.23 1.35 -8.68
CA TYR A 84 8.94 -0.09 -8.71
C TYR A 84 9.19 -0.70 -10.09
N GLY A 85 10.04 -1.73 -10.17
CA GLY A 85 10.25 -2.54 -11.39
C GLY A 85 9.15 -3.58 -11.65
N GLU A 86 9.35 -4.45 -12.66
CA GLU A 86 8.32 -5.38 -13.16
C GLU A 86 7.79 -6.34 -12.09
N TYR A 87 8.69 -7.03 -11.40
CA TYR A 87 8.37 -8.05 -10.41
C TYR A 87 8.38 -7.52 -8.96
N ALA A 88 8.58 -6.22 -8.77
CA ALA A 88 8.61 -5.62 -7.42
C ALA A 88 7.22 -5.59 -6.76
N LEU A 89 6.18 -5.53 -7.60
CA LEU A 89 4.78 -5.68 -7.23
C LEU A 89 4.22 -6.89 -7.99
N GLU A 90 3.15 -7.48 -7.45
CA GLU A 90 2.45 -8.60 -8.09
C GLU A 90 2.00 -8.25 -9.50
N LYS A 91 2.05 -9.27 -10.37
CA LYS A 91 1.77 -9.05 -11.79
C LYS A 91 0.29 -8.73 -12.04
N ASN A 92 -0.59 -9.30 -11.21
CA ASN A 92 -2.03 -9.03 -11.23
C ASN A 92 -2.48 -8.59 -9.82
N ALA A 93 -3.34 -7.58 -9.74
CA ALA A 93 -3.95 -7.14 -8.49
C ALA A 93 -5.45 -6.93 -8.66
N LEU A 94 -6.22 -7.28 -7.63
CA LEU A 94 -7.63 -6.89 -7.56
C LEU A 94 -7.72 -5.36 -7.46
N PHE A 95 -8.69 -4.77 -8.17
CA PHE A 95 -8.90 -3.33 -8.34
C PHE A 95 -7.69 -2.51 -8.85
N GLY A 96 -6.58 -3.15 -9.22
CA GLY A 96 -5.32 -2.46 -9.54
C GLY A 96 -4.54 -1.98 -8.31
N GLU A 97 -4.80 -2.55 -7.12
CA GLU A 97 -4.15 -2.22 -5.85
C GLU A 97 -2.71 -2.77 -5.75
N PHE A 98 -1.90 -2.59 -6.80
CA PHE A 98 -0.57 -3.20 -6.92
C PHE A 98 0.39 -2.88 -5.76
N LEU A 99 0.25 -1.71 -5.12
CA LEU A 99 1.11 -1.30 -4.00
C LEU A 99 0.90 -2.13 -2.73
N GLU A 100 -0.28 -2.74 -2.56
CA GLU A 100 -0.62 -3.60 -1.42
C GLU A 100 -0.10 -5.04 -1.59
N TYR A 101 0.38 -5.38 -2.79
CA TYR A 101 0.88 -6.71 -3.16
C TYR A 101 2.34 -6.67 -3.65
N PRO A 102 3.33 -6.34 -2.79
CA PRO A 102 4.75 -6.42 -3.12
C PRO A 102 5.25 -7.87 -3.20
N THR A 103 6.36 -8.12 -3.90
CA THR A 103 7.03 -9.45 -3.93
C THR A 103 8.46 -9.39 -3.42
N SER A 104 9.01 -10.50 -2.89
CA SER A 104 10.42 -10.59 -2.49
C SER A 104 11.40 -10.70 -3.66
N THR A 105 10.91 -10.90 -4.88
CA THR A 105 11.73 -11.31 -6.04
C THR A 105 12.06 -10.18 -7.02
N GLY A 106 11.43 -9.02 -6.85
CA GLY A 106 11.59 -7.87 -7.73
C GLY A 106 12.61 -6.85 -7.25
N ILE A 107 13.07 -6.03 -8.21
CA ILE A 107 13.95 -4.90 -7.97
C ILE A 107 13.16 -3.60 -8.12
N SER A 108 13.28 -2.73 -7.12
CA SER A 108 12.92 -1.32 -7.17
C SER A 108 14.20 -0.47 -7.12
N TRP A 109 14.05 0.85 -7.23
CA TRP A 109 15.14 1.80 -7.03
C TRP A 109 14.70 2.96 -6.15
N ILE A 110 15.50 3.34 -5.16
CA ILE A 110 15.30 4.63 -4.49
C ILE A 110 15.84 5.73 -5.40
N CYS A 111 14.97 6.67 -5.74
CA CYS A 111 15.20 7.70 -6.74
C CYS A 111 15.05 9.08 -6.12
N ARG A 112 15.77 10.05 -6.67
CA ARG A 112 15.77 11.46 -6.26
C ARG A 112 15.36 12.37 -7.40
N LEU A 113 14.23 13.04 -7.25
CA LEU A 113 13.80 14.15 -8.09
C LEU A 113 14.36 15.47 -7.52
N ARG A 114 15.31 16.06 -8.26
CA ARG A 114 15.93 17.35 -7.91
C ARG A 114 15.02 18.52 -8.29
N GLU A 115 15.28 19.70 -7.71
CA GLU A 115 14.50 20.93 -7.98
C GLU A 115 14.43 21.30 -9.48
N ASP A 116 15.51 21.06 -10.24
CA ASP A 116 15.56 21.30 -11.69
C ASP A 116 14.73 20.30 -12.53
N GLY A 117 14.09 19.33 -11.87
CA GLY A 117 13.24 18.32 -12.47
C GLY A 117 13.99 17.17 -13.15
N LYS A 118 15.29 16.98 -12.86
CA LYS A 118 16.02 15.75 -13.19
C LYS A 118 15.83 14.69 -12.11
N VAL A 119 15.77 13.45 -12.54
CA VAL A 119 15.77 12.27 -11.68
C VAL A 119 17.15 11.63 -11.67
N GLU A 120 17.52 11.08 -10.52
CA GLU A 120 18.74 10.31 -10.29
C GLU A 120 18.37 9.06 -9.50
N GLU A 121 18.69 7.88 -10.04
CA GLU A 121 18.66 6.63 -9.29
C GLU A 121 19.82 6.64 -8.29
N LEU A 122 19.54 6.36 -7.01
CA LEU A 122 20.56 6.34 -5.95
C LEU A 122 21.09 4.92 -5.75
N PHE A 123 20.19 3.94 -5.56
CA PHE A 123 20.53 2.54 -5.33
C PHE A 123 19.37 1.60 -5.71
N GLU A 124 19.71 0.33 -5.98
CA GLU A 124 18.77 -0.78 -6.13
C GLU A 124 18.19 -1.17 -4.76
N ASP A 125 16.90 -1.44 -4.72
CA ASP A 125 16.11 -1.60 -3.51
C ASP A 125 15.15 -2.78 -3.62
N SER A 126 15.23 -3.74 -2.70
CA SER A 126 14.27 -4.85 -2.54
C SER A 126 13.02 -4.45 -1.73
N GLY A 127 12.93 -3.17 -1.33
CA GLY A 127 11.87 -2.68 -0.46
C GLY A 127 10.56 -2.33 -1.16
N TYR A 128 9.54 -2.11 -0.33
CA TYR A 128 8.20 -1.68 -0.73
C TYR A 128 7.58 -0.68 0.26
N GLY A 129 6.41 -0.16 -0.09
CA GLY A 129 5.63 0.75 0.75
C GLY A 129 6.25 2.13 0.91
N LYS A 130 5.97 2.74 2.06
CA LYS A 130 6.37 4.11 2.44
C LYS A 130 7.88 4.23 2.71
N LEU A 131 8.41 5.43 2.49
CA LEU A 131 9.78 5.79 2.85
C LEU A 131 9.77 6.59 4.14
N TYR A 132 10.71 6.29 5.04
CA TYR A 132 10.93 7.03 6.27
C TYR A 132 12.38 7.49 6.32
N TYR A 133 12.64 8.68 6.87
CA TYR A 133 13.99 9.25 6.96
C TYR A 133 14.21 9.93 8.31
N SER A 134 15.36 9.66 8.93
CA SER A 134 15.87 10.37 10.09
C SER A 134 17.38 10.17 10.23
N ASN A 135 18.07 11.05 10.95
CA ASN A 135 19.49 10.88 11.31
C ASN A 135 20.43 10.53 10.13
N GLN A 136 20.16 11.10 8.93
CA GLN A 136 20.89 10.83 7.67
C GLN A 136 20.72 9.41 7.11
N ARG A 137 19.67 8.69 7.50
CA ARG A 137 19.37 7.32 7.07
C ARG A 137 17.93 7.18 6.60
N PHE A 138 17.74 6.36 5.56
CA PHE A 138 16.42 5.83 5.21
C PHE A 138 16.10 4.63 6.11
N TYR A 139 14.84 4.53 6.54
CA TYR A 139 14.27 3.38 7.24
C TYR A 139 13.19 2.79 6.33
N LEU A 140 13.41 1.54 5.92
CA LEU A 140 12.69 0.89 4.82
C LEU A 140 12.16 -0.46 5.25
N SER A 141 11.26 -1.03 4.45
CA SER A 141 10.69 -2.36 4.65
C SER A 141 10.76 -3.15 3.34
N GLU A 142 11.01 -4.45 3.43
CA GLU A 142 11.06 -5.39 2.30
C GLU A 142 10.32 -6.69 2.65
N MET A 143 9.92 -7.41 1.61
CA MET A 143 9.24 -8.70 1.70
C MET A 143 10.28 -9.83 1.71
N THR A 144 10.13 -10.81 2.60
CA THR A 144 10.96 -12.03 2.63
C THR A 144 10.34 -13.14 1.79
N ASP A 145 11.14 -14.17 1.46
CA ASP A 145 10.72 -15.27 0.57
C ASP A 145 9.58 -16.14 1.12
N ASP A 146 9.25 -16.02 2.41
CA ASP A 146 8.10 -16.66 3.05
C ASP A 146 6.82 -15.80 3.07
N GLY A 147 6.87 -14.60 2.47
CA GLY A 147 5.75 -13.65 2.44
C GLY A 147 5.56 -12.85 3.73
N THR A 148 6.53 -12.87 4.64
CA THR A 148 6.57 -11.97 5.80
C THR A 148 7.38 -10.70 5.50
N SER A 149 7.37 -9.72 6.41
CA SER A 149 8.06 -8.44 6.19
C SER A 149 9.24 -8.31 7.14
N LYS A 150 10.30 -7.62 6.69
CA LYS A 150 11.38 -7.14 7.56
C LYS A 150 11.75 -5.70 7.25
N SER A 151 12.38 -5.05 8.22
CA SER A 151 12.82 -3.67 8.13
C SER A 151 14.33 -3.55 8.27
N TYR A 152 14.88 -2.51 7.65
CA TYR A 152 16.31 -2.20 7.61
C TYR A 152 16.50 -0.68 7.50
N SER A 153 17.72 -0.22 7.74
CA SER A 153 18.14 1.14 7.44
C SER A 153 19.39 1.18 6.57
N VAL A 154 19.52 2.22 5.76
CA VAL A 154 20.68 2.50 4.91
C VAL A 154 21.00 4.00 4.95
N ASN A 155 22.22 4.39 4.59
CA ASN A 155 22.53 5.78 4.31
C ASN A 155 21.87 6.25 2.98
N MET A 156 22.10 7.51 2.57
CA MET A 156 21.42 8.09 1.41
C MET A 156 21.83 7.50 0.05
N ASP A 157 23.00 6.85 -0.01
CA ASP A 157 23.55 6.15 -1.17
C ASP A 157 23.33 4.62 -1.12
N GLY A 158 22.57 4.11 -0.15
CA GLY A 158 22.18 2.69 -0.05
C GLY A 158 23.22 1.76 0.57
N GLU A 159 24.36 2.31 0.99
CA GLU A 159 25.41 1.60 1.73
C GLU A 159 25.08 1.53 3.24
N ASP A 160 26.02 0.95 4.00
CA ASP A 160 25.98 0.88 5.47
C ASP A 160 24.69 0.24 6.02
N ARG A 161 24.19 -0.80 5.34
CA ARG A 161 22.90 -1.44 5.64
C ARG A 161 22.87 -2.10 7.02
N GLU A 162 21.89 -1.73 7.83
CA GLU A 162 21.60 -2.29 9.17
C GLU A 162 20.21 -2.96 9.18
N GLU A 163 20.14 -4.24 9.55
CA GLU A 163 18.87 -4.95 9.72
C GLU A 163 18.19 -4.57 11.06
N LEU A 164 16.89 -4.29 11.02
CA LEU A 164 16.08 -3.90 12.19
C LEU A 164 15.17 -5.03 12.70
N GLY A 165 15.05 -6.11 11.91
CA GLY A 165 14.30 -7.32 12.25
C GLY A 165 12.95 -7.43 11.54
N ALA A 166 12.12 -8.38 11.98
CA ALA A 166 10.80 -8.64 11.43
C ALA A 166 9.85 -7.44 11.57
N GLY A 167 8.83 -7.38 10.71
CA GLY A 167 7.84 -6.32 10.66
C GLY A 167 8.26 -5.09 9.86
N VAL A 168 7.27 -4.30 9.45
CA VAL A 168 7.39 -3.06 8.67
C VAL A 168 7.65 -1.85 9.57
N ILE A 169 8.07 -0.73 8.97
CA ILE A 169 8.10 0.57 9.65
C ILE A 169 6.68 1.16 9.73
N LEU A 170 6.24 1.44 10.96
CA LEU A 170 4.90 1.95 11.29
C LEU A 170 4.87 3.48 11.48
N GLY A 171 6.02 4.10 11.76
CA GLY A 171 6.10 5.56 11.94
C GLY A 171 7.47 6.05 12.38
N ILE A 172 7.72 7.36 12.21
CA ILE A 172 8.80 8.11 12.87
C ILE A 172 8.17 9.28 13.64
N SER A 173 8.67 9.60 14.84
CA SER A 173 8.21 10.74 15.62
C SER A 173 8.60 12.07 14.97
N GLU A 174 7.82 13.14 15.19
CA GLU A 174 8.04 14.46 14.55
C GLU A 174 9.46 15.01 14.72
N ASN A 175 10.10 14.74 15.86
CA ASN A 175 11.48 15.17 16.14
C ASN A 175 12.56 14.28 15.49
N GLY A 176 12.19 13.18 14.82
CA GLY A 176 13.09 12.19 14.21
C GLY A 176 13.74 11.20 15.19
N GLN A 177 13.48 11.30 16.50
CA GLN A 177 14.20 10.50 17.50
C GLN A 177 13.69 9.06 17.60
N TYR A 178 12.39 8.83 17.45
CA TYR A 178 11.77 7.53 17.69
C TYR A 178 11.23 6.90 16.41
N LEU A 179 11.43 5.60 16.27
CA LEU A 179 10.96 4.77 15.16
C LEU A 179 10.04 3.69 15.71
N ALA A 180 8.83 3.57 15.14
CA ALA A 180 7.93 2.46 15.42
C ALA A 180 8.01 1.42 14.31
N LYS A 181 8.07 0.14 14.67
CA LYS A 181 8.03 -0.98 13.73
C LYS A 181 7.27 -2.17 14.29
N GLY A 182 6.68 -2.99 13.42
CA GLY A 182 5.87 -4.13 13.83
C GLY A 182 5.14 -4.81 12.70
N ASP A 183 4.27 -5.73 13.06
CA ASP A 183 3.42 -6.55 12.21
C ASP A 183 2.09 -6.82 12.94
N TRP A 184 1.29 -7.76 12.44
CA TRP A 184 0.01 -8.12 13.04
C TRP A 184 0.10 -8.81 14.41
N THR A 185 1.29 -9.24 14.84
CA THR A 185 1.48 -9.99 16.09
C THR A 185 2.38 -9.27 17.10
N SER A 186 3.05 -8.20 16.69
CA SER A 186 4.00 -7.46 17.51
C SER A 186 4.18 -5.99 17.10
N ALA A 187 4.45 -5.13 18.08
CA ALA A 187 4.89 -3.75 17.84
C ALA A 187 6.05 -3.39 18.78
N GLY A 188 6.92 -2.48 18.34
CA GLY A 188 8.01 -1.97 19.15
C GLY A 188 8.44 -0.56 18.74
N VAL A 189 8.98 0.18 19.71
CA VAL A 189 9.47 1.55 19.55
C VAL A 189 10.95 1.62 19.90
N ILE A 190 11.71 2.21 19.00
CA ILE A 190 13.16 2.35 19.04
C ILE A 190 13.53 3.82 19.25
N ASP A 191 14.48 4.12 20.14
CA ASP A 191 15.19 5.40 20.19
C ASP A 191 16.43 5.35 19.28
N LEU A 192 16.37 6.08 18.17
CA LEU A 192 17.42 6.17 17.15
C LEU A 192 18.67 6.95 17.60
N SER A 193 18.64 7.59 18.78
CA SER A 193 19.80 8.22 19.40
C SER A 193 20.60 7.29 20.32
N SER A 194 20.00 6.15 20.71
CA SER A 194 20.62 5.15 21.59
C SER A 194 21.61 4.25 20.84
N LYS A 195 22.79 4.02 21.44
CA LYS A 195 23.86 3.19 20.84
C LYS A 195 23.98 1.77 21.40
N GLU A 196 23.33 1.48 22.54
CA GLU A 196 23.55 0.22 23.27
C GLU A 196 22.27 -0.61 23.45
N THR A 197 21.09 0.03 23.43
CA THR A 197 19.78 -0.66 23.32
C THR A 197 18.82 0.21 22.52
N PRO A 198 18.43 -0.16 21.29
CA PRO A 198 17.54 0.66 20.46
C PRO A 198 16.11 0.67 21.00
N TYR A 199 15.54 -0.49 21.36
CA TYR A 199 14.17 -0.58 21.85
C TYR A 199 14.00 0.09 23.21
N ILE A 200 13.08 1.06 23.27
CA ILE A 200 12.53 1.60 24.52
C ILE A 200 11.26 0.88 24.95
N TRP A 201 10.61 0.17 24.02
CA TRP A 201 9.46 -0.70 24.29
C TRP A 201 9.29 -1.74 23.16
N ALA A 202 8.77 -2.92 23.52
CA ALA A 202 8.23 -3.91 22.59
C ALA A 202 7.08 -4.66 23.26
N SER A 203 6.08 -5.06 22.48
CA SER A 203 4.99 -5.94 22.92
C SER A 203 5.49 -7.39 23.07
N GLU A 204 4.71 -8.21 23.77
CA GLU A 204 4.92 -9.68 23.74
C GLU A 204 4.58 -10.24 22.35
N GLU A 205 5.22 -11.33 21.96
CA GLU A 205 4.99 -11.99 20.67
C GLU A 205 3.59 -12.62 20.65
N GLY A 206 2.78 -12.28 19.64
CA GLY A 206 1.40 -12.78 19.48
C GLY A 206 0.34 -12.00 20.27
N SER A 207 0.65 -10.79 20.74
CA SER A 207 -0.24 -10.01 21.63
C SER A 207 -1.36 -9.23 20.95
N SER A 208 -1.47 -9.25 19.60
CA SER A 208 -2.50 -8.52 18.83
C SER A 208 -2.55 -7.03 19.20
N VAL A 209 -1.44 -6.32 18.94
CA VAL A 209 -1.26 -4.90 19.31
C VAL A 209 -1.08 -4.05 18.06
N VAL A 210 -1.90 -3.00 17.93
CA VAL A 210 -1.83 -2.04 16.80
C VAL A 210 -1.18 -0.75 17.27
N PHE A 211 -0.17 -0.26 16.53
CA PHE A 211 0.42 1.05 16.77
C PHE A 211 -0.46 2.16 16.19
N LEU A 212 -0.92 3.09 17.03
CA LEU A 212 -1.83 4.16 16.64
C LEU A 212 -1.11 5.49 16.31
N GLY A 213 0.19 5.58 16.58
CA GLY A 213 1.00 6.77 16.27
C GLY A 213 1.79 7.34 17.43
N PHE A 214 2.67 8.28 17.10
CA PHE A 214 3.38 9.10 18.07
C PHE A 214 2.54 10.30 18.51
N VAL A 215 2.67 10.67 19.78
CA VAL A 215 2.03 11.86 20.38
C VAL A 215 3.06 12.66 21.17
N ASN A 216 2.68 13.86 21.60
CA ASN A 216 3.56 14.73 22.38
C ASN A 216 3.98 14.05 23.70
N GLY A 217 5.26 13.68 23.81
CA GLY A 217 5.85 13.00 24.98
C GLY A 217 5.69 11.48 25.03
N GLY A 218 5.14 10.84 23.99
CA GLY A 218 4.97 9.38 23.98
C GLY A 218 4.40 8.79 22.69
N PHE A 219 3.77 7.64 22.81
CA PHE A 219 3.11 6.94 21.71
C PHE A 219 1.86 6.19 22.21
N LEU A 220 1.01 5.80 21.26
CA LEU A 220 -0.26 5.13 21.51
C LEU A 220 -0.28 3.75 20.85
N ILE A 221 -0.90 2.80 21.53
CA ILE A 221 -1.19 1.45 21.04
C ILE A 221 -2.63 1.06 21.39
N GLU A 222 -3.21 0.21 20.57
CA GLU A 222 -4.48 -0.50 20.83
C GLU A 222 -4.16 -1.96 21.16
N GLY A 223 -4.85 -2.53 22.14
CA GLY A 223 -4.77 -3.96 22.46
C GLY A 223 -6.14 -4.59 22.72
N ASP A 224 -6.27 -5.85 22.32
CA ASP A 224 -7.44 -6.70 22.56
C ASP A 224 -7.42 -7.28 23.99
N ASN A 225 -8.49 -7.09 24.76
CA ASN A 225 -8.72 -7.82 26.02
C ASN A 225 -9.58 -9.06 25.75
N TYR A 226 -9.05 -10.26 25.93
CA TYR A 226 -9.78 -11.50 25.66
C TYR A 226 -10.59 -12.04 26.85
N SER A 227 -11.69 -12.74 26.55
CA SER A 227 -12.46 -13.54 27.51
C SER A 227 -11.61 -14.63 28.16
N THR A 228 -12.05 -15.16 29.31
CA THR A 228 -11.31 -16.18 30.08
C THR A 228 -11.07 -17.50 29.33
N ASP A 229 -11.79 -17.73 28.21
CA ASP A 229 -11.57 -18.86 27.31
C ASP A 229 -10.56 -18.58 26.18
N GLY A 230 -10.15 -17.32 25.99
CA GLY A 230 -9.16 -16.88 25.01
C GLY A 230 -9.68 -16.67 23.59
N TYR A 231 -10.98 -16.86 23.32
CA TYR A 231 -11.51 -16.88 21.94
C TYR A 231 -12.27 -15.63 21.51
N ASN A 232 -12.74 -14.80 22.45
CA ASN A 232 -13.56 -13.62 22.14
C ASN A 232 -12.89 -12.36 22.69
N VAL A 233 -12.80 -11.31 21.87
CA VAL A 233 -12.42 -9.98 22.36
C VAL A 233 -13.59 -9.44 23.20
N THR A 234 -13.31 -9.05 24.44
CA THR A 234 -14.29 -8.54 25.42
C THR A 234 -14.28 -7.02 25.54
N SER A 235 -13.12 -6.39 25.37
CA SER A 235 -13.00 -4.95 25.10
C SER A 235 -11.75 -4.71 24.27
N ARG A 236 -11.68 -3.54 23.65
CA ARG A 236 -10.46 -3.01 23.04
C ARG A 236 -10.06 -1.76 23.79
N GLN A 237 -8.80 -1.66 24.15
CA GLN A 237 -8.32 -0.61 25.03
C GLN A 237 -7.15 0.14 24.39
N ILE A 238 -7.21 1.47 24.46
CA ILE A 238 -6.11 2.33 24.04
C ILE A 238 -5.18 2.54 25.23
N PHE A 239 -3.91 2.20 25.04
CA PHE A 239 -2.84 2.45 25.99
C PHE A 239 -1.91 3.54 25.44
N GLY A 240 -1.48 4.44 26.31
CA GLY A 240 -0.43 5.40 26.03
C GLY A 240 0.82 5.07 26.83
N ARG A 241 1.98 5.26 26.22
CA ARG A 241 3.28 5.07 26.88
C ARG A 241 4.12 6.33 26.73
N SER A 242 4.63 6.84 27.84
CA SER A 242 5.50 8.03 27.84
C SER A 242 6.95 7.64 27.52
N PHE A 243 7.69 8.49 26.80
CA PHE A 243 9.11 8.20 26.50
C PHE A 243 10.01 8.17 27.77
N GLU A 244 9.61 8.85 28.85
CA GLU A 244 10.34 8.84 30.12
C GLU A 244 10.14 7.55 30.93
N GLN A 245 9.00 6.88 30.76
CA GLN A 245 8.61 5.66 31.49
C GLN A 245 7.86 4.72 30.53
N PRO A 246 8.54 4.18 29.49
CA PRO A 246 7.89 3.47 28.40
C PRO A 246 7.33 2.10 28.82
N ASP A 247 7.85 1.52 29.91
CA ASP A 247 7.36 0.25 30.48
C ASP A 247 5.97 0.38 31.14
N LYS A 248 5.51 1.61 31.45
CA LYS A 248 4.23 1.83 32.13
C LYS A 248 3.12 2.19 31.16
N ASP A 249 2.08 1.39 31.16
CA ASP A 249 0.81 1.72 30.51
C ASP A 249 0.08 2.85 31.24
N ILE A 250 -0.37 3.82 30.44
CA ILE A 250 -1.41 4.79 30.80
C ILE A 250 -2.67 4.32 30.08
N ILE A 251 -3.66 3.81 30.81
CA ILE A 251 -4.95 3.42 30.22
C ILE A 251 -5.63 4.72 29.77
N ILE A 252 -5.72 4.94 28.45
CA ILE A 252 -6.36 6.13 27.88
C ILE A 252 -7.88 5.98 27.93
N GLY A 253 -8.37 4.77 27.62
CA GLY A 253 -9.76 4.34 27.77
C GLY A 253 -10.11 3.16 26.87
N ASP A 254 -11.31 2.62 27.04
CA ASP A 254 -11.86 1.56 26.18
C ASP A 254 -12.56 2.15 24.94
N LEU A 255 -12.36 1.50 23.79
CA LEU A 255 -13.17 1.73 22.60
C LEU A 255 -14.58 1.15 22.77
N ASN A 256 -15.57 1.79 22.15
CA ASN A 256 -16.92 1.26 22.10
C ASN A 256 -16.95 -0.07 21.34
N VAL A 257 -17.43 -1.12 22.02
CA VAL A 257 -17.88 -2.33 21.36
C VAL A 257 -19.27 -2.04 20.80
N ASN A 258 -19.37 -1.92 19.48
CA ASN A 258 -20.66 -1.82 18.81
C ASN A 258 -21.35 -3.19 18.85
N GLU A 259 -22.21 -3.43 19.86
CA GLU A 259 -22.93 -4.70 20.04
C GLU A 259 -23.81 -5.09 18.82
N GLU A 260 -24.14 -4.14 17.94
CA GLU A 260 -24.96 -4.36 16.73
C GLU A 260 -24.13 -4.64 15.47
N SER A 261 -22.84 -4.27 15.42
CA SER A 261 -21.95 -4.57 14.28
C SER A 261 -20.95 -5.67 14.65
N TYR A 262 -20.85 -6.69 13.79
CA TYR A 262 -19.81 -7.72 13.89
C TYR A 262 -18.42 -7.24 13.45
N SER A 263 -18.29 -5.97 13.07
CA SER A 263 -17.01 -5.37 12.65
C SER A 263 -16.17 -4.94 13.85
N SER A 264 -14.85 -5.03 13.68
CA SER A 264 -13.89 -4.47 14.63
C SER A 264 -13.57 -3.02 14.26
N PRO A 265 -13.29 -2.13 15.24
CA PRO A 265 -12.75 -0.82 14.91
C PRO A 265 -11.41 -1.00 14.20
N GLU A 266 -11.21 -0.24 13.14
CA GLU A 266 -9.93 -0.16 12.45
C GLU A 266 -9.44 1.28 12.50
N PHE A 267 -8.24 1.48 13.05
CA PHE A 267 -7.59 2.78 13.07
C PHE A 267 -7.35 3.32 11.65
N LYS A 268 -7.73 4.58 11.40
CA LYS A 268 -7.57 5.24 10.09
C LYS A 268 -6.78 6.55 10.14
N GLY A 269 -6.60 7.16 11.32
CA GLY A 269 -5.79 8.38 11.43
C GLY A 269 -5.73 8.98 12.82
N LEU A 270 -4.62 9.69 13.08
CA LEU A 270 -4.35 10.47 14.28
C LEU A 270 -4.06 11.93 13.88
N THR A 271 -4.83 12.87 14.43
CA THR A 271 -4.58 14.32 14.31
C THR A 271 -4.16 14.87 15.67
N ALA A 272 -3.00 15.52 15.77
CA ALA A 272 -2.52 16.14 17.01
C ALA A 272 -2.80 17.64 17.07
N ASP A 273 -3.20 18.15 18.24
CA ASP A 273 -3.39 19.57 18.55
C ASP A 273 -2.77 19.91 19.92
N GLY A 274 -1.44 20.09 19.90
CA GLY A 274 -0.63 20.46 21.07
C GLY A 274 -0.48 19.36 22.12
N LYS A 275 -1.50 19.20 22.98
CA LYS A 275 -1.60 18.13 24.01
C LYS A 275 -2.78 17.20 23.79
N GLU A 276 -3.73 17.62 22.98
CA GLU A 276 -4.91 16.85 22.63
C GLU A 276 -4.63 16.13 21.31
N TYR A 277 -5.23 14.97 21.12
CA TYR A 277 -5.19 14.26 19.85
C TYR A 277 -6.55 13.64 19.56
N TYR A 278 -6.79 13.41 18.28
CA TYR A 278 -8.03 12.94 17.73
C TYR A 278 -7.75 11.67 16.94
N LEU A 279 -8.44 10.58 17.27
CA LEU A 279 -8.29 9.26 16.67
C LEU A 279 -9.55 8.93 15.88
N THR A 280 -9.38 8.51 14.63
CA THR A 280 -10.51 8.10 13.75
C THR A 280 -10.48 6.59 13.58
N PHE A 281 -11.61 5.94 13.85
CA PHE A 281 -11.81 4.50 13.67
C PHE A 281 -12.97 4.24 12.71
N GLY A 282 -12.74 3.42 11.69
CA GLY A 282 -13.78 2.94 10.79
C GLY A 282 -14.23 1.53 11.15
N TYR A 283 -15.51 1.24 10.98
CA TYR A 283 -16.15 -0.05 11.24
C TYR A 283 -16.64 -0.63 9.91
N TYR A 284 -16.14 -1.82 9.52
CA TYR A 284 -16.28 -2.33 8.15
C TYR A 284 -17.04 -3.66 8.04
N GLY A 285 -18.02 -3.69 7.14
CA GLY A 285 -18.99 -4.75 6.98
C GLY A 285 -18.75 -5.68 5.79
N GLY A 286 -19.05 -6.96 6.01
CA GLY A 286 -19.10 -8.00 4.98
C GLY A 286 -17.76 -8.38 4.37
N THR A 287 -17.78 -9.37 3.47
CA THR A 287 -16.57 -9.82 2.73
C THR A 287 -16.00 -8.76 1.80
N ALA A 288 -16.78 -7.71 1.53
CA ALA A 288 -16.38 -6.59 0.70
C ALA A 288 -15.63 -5.49 1.45
N HIS A 289 -15.67 -5.49 2.79
CA HIS A 289 -15.02 -4.48 3.62
C HIS A 289 -15.55 -3.07 3.31
N PHE A 290 -16.88 -2.93 3.23
CA PHE A 290 -17.52 -1.63 3.07
C PHE A 290 -17.64 -0.92 4.41
N LEU A 291 -17.36 0.38 4.46
CA LEU A 291 -17.52 1.17 5.68
C LEU A 291 -19.00 1.22 6.10
N GLU A 292 -19.29 0.82 7.34
CA GLU A 292 -20.63 0.85 7.95
C GLU A 292 -20.81 2.09 8.83
N SER A 293 -19.80 2.44 9.63
CA SER A 293 -19.82 3.61 10.51
C SER A 293 -18.41 4.10 10.86
N VAL A 294 -18.31 5.30 11.43
CA VAL A 294 -17.06 5.90 11.91
C VAL A 294 -17.25 6.41 13.32
N GLU A 295 -16.23 6.22 14.16
CA GLU A 295 -16.13 6.92 15.44
C GLU A 295 -14.89 7.83 15.47
N ILE A 296 -15.03 8.98 16.11
CA ILE A 296 -13.92 9.90 16.39
C ILE A 296 -13.79 10.04 17.90
N TYR A 297 -12.59 9.82 18.41
CA TYR A 297 -12.25 9.98 19.82
C TYR A 297 -11.29 11.14 20.01
N LYS A 298 -11.53 11.94 21.04
CA LYS A 298 -10.57 12.91 21.59
C LYS A 298 -9.87 12.27 22.78
N ALA A 299 -8.57 12.48 22.94
CA ALA A 299 -7.82 12.02 24.10
C ALA A 299 -6.57 12.88 24.39
N ARG A 300 -5.87 12.54 25.48
CA ARG A 300 -4.57 13.08 25.89
C ARG A 300 -3.71 11.94 26.43
N LEU A 301 -2.40 12.15 26.58
CA LEU A 301 -1.50 11.17 27.23
C LEU A 301 -1.67 11.22 28.77
N GLU A 302 -2.91 11.01 29.22
CA GLU A 302 -3.43 11.13 30.59
C GLU A 302 -4.45 9.99 30.81
N GLU A 303 -4.48 9.43 32.03
CA GLU A 303 -5.30 8.25 32.38
C GLU A 303 -6.81 8.55 32.26
N ASN A 304 -7.58 7.64 31.64
CA ASN A 304 -9.02 7.74 31.41
C ASN A 304 -9.45 9.05 30.71
N SER A 305 -8.65 9.54 29.77
CA SER A 305 -8.91 10.78 29.02
C SER A 305 -9.64 10.58 27.69
N LEU A 306 -9.91 9.34 27.28
CA LEU A 306 -10.63 9.01 26.05
C LEU A 306 -12.09 9.51 26.11
N GLN A 307 -12.48 10.29 25.11
CA GLN A 307 -13.81 10.86 24.97
C GLN A 307 -14.30 10.71 23.53
N LEU A 308 -15.39 9.96 23.32
CA LEU A 308 -16.09 9.94 22.04
C LEU A 308 -16.63 11.34 21.70
N ILE A 309 -16.36 11.81 20.48
CA ILE A 309 -17.01 12.98 19.91
C ILE A 309 -18.32 12.53 19.27
N GLN A 310 -19.43 12.93 19.87
CA GLN A 310 -20.75 12.74 19.25
C GLN A 310 -20.84 13.59 17.98
N GLN A 311 -21.10 12.92 16.86
CA GLN A 311 -21.44 13.57 15.61
C GLN A 311 -22.97 13.63 15.49
N ASP A 312 -23.50 14.81 15.18
CA ASP A 312 -24.90 14.95 14.79
C ASP A 312 -25.06 14.35 13.38
N MET A 313 -25.29 13.04 13.28
CA MET A 313 -25.62 12.35 12.01
C MET A 313 -27.05 12.65 11.51
N ASP A 314 -27.51 13.89 11.69
CA ASP A 314 -28.71 14.40 11.04
C ASP A 314 -28.39 14.69 9.57
N THR A 315 -28.93 13.86 8.68
CA THR A 315 -29.11 14.09 7.22
C THR A 315 -27.92 13.91 6.26
N GLN A 316 -27.44 12.67 6.09
CA GLN A 316 -27.04 12.16 4.76
C GLN A 316 -27.52 10.70 4.57
N GLU A 317 -28.70 10.51 3.97
CA GLU A 317 -29.35 9.19 3.82
C GLU A 317 -29.09 8.51 2.45
N GLU A 318 -28.21 9.07 1.60
CA GLU A 318 -27.99 8.63 0.21
C GLU A 318 -26.51 8.50 -0.23
N THR A 319 -25.53 8.86 0.60
CA THR A 319 -24.10 8.73 0.29
C THR A 319 -23.48 7.55 1.05
N ALA A 320 -22.56 6.83 0.42
CA ALA A 320 -21.72 5.87 1.16
C ALA A 320 -20.86 6.64 2.15
N PRO A 321 -20.68 6.15 3.40
CA PRO A 321 -19.84 6.85 4.37
C PRO A 321 -18.39 6.86 3.88
N ASN A 322 -17.72 7.99 4.09
CA ASN A 322 -16.27 8.14 3.90
C ASN A 322 -15.59 8.27 5.26
N ILE A 323 -14.28 8.01 5.33
CA ILE A 323 -13.49 8.35 6.51
C ILE A 323 -13.36 9.89 6.58
N PRO A 324 -13.79 10.55 7.66
CA PRO A 324 -13.75 12.00 7.79
C PRO A 324 -12.33 12.50 8.09
N LEU A 325 -12.07 13.74 7.67
CA LEU A 325 -10.86 14.49 7.99
C LEU A 325 -11.09 15.38 9.19
N ILE A 326 -10.10 15.44 10.09
CA ILE A 326 -10.15 16.25 11.31
C ILE A 326 -9.14 17.38 11.17
N PHE A 327 -9.64 18.61 11.05
CA PHE A 327 -8.85 19.82 11.12
C PHE A 327 -8.93 20.41 12.54
N ALA A 328 -7.96 20.07 13.38
CA ALA A 328 -7.87 20.55 14.76
C ALA A 328 -6.94 21.76 14.90
N HIS A 329 -7.36 22.77 15.66
CA HIS A 329 -6.53 23.93 16.00
C HIS A 329 -6.97 24.61 17.30
N ASN A 330 -6.09 24.63 18.31
CA ASN A 330 -6.33 25.24 19.62
C ASN A 330 -7.62 24.74 20.31
N GLY A 331 -7.86 23.44 20.27
CA GLY A 331 -8.99 22.74 20.88
C GLY A 331 -10.31 22.87 20.11
N LYS A 332 -10.32 23.56 18.96
CA LYS A 332 -11.45 23.59 18.01
C LYS A 332 -11.19 22.57 16.92
N ILE A 333 -12.22 21.80 16.58
CA ILE A 333 -12.20 20.89 15.43
C ILE A 333 -13.19 21.36 14.37
N ASP A 334 -12.81 21.12 13.13
CA ASP A 334 -13.66 21.14 11.95
C ASP A 334 -13.57 19.75 11.33
N ILE A 335 -14.71 19.11 11.09
CA ILE A 335 -14.82 17.73 10.60
C ILE A 335 -15.48 17.80 9.23
N VAL A 336 -14.85 17.24 8.21
CA VAL A 336 -15.37 17.20 6.84
C VAL A 336 -15.25 15.79 6.28
N ASP A 337 -16.15 15.43 5.37
CA ASP A 337 -16.08 14.16 4.64
C ASP A 337 -14.73 14.06 3.90
N GLY A 338 -13.97 12.99 4.14
CA GLY A 338 -12.71 12.74 3.44
C GLY A 338 -12.91 12.14 2.05
N GLY A 339 -11.81 12.03 1.31
CA GLY A 339 -11.78 11.48 -0.04
C GLY A 339 -11.32 10.03 -0.06
N SER A 340 -11.27 9.46 -1.26
CA SER A 340 -10.78 8.09 -1.48
C SER A 340 -9.36 7.83 -0.94
N ASP A 341 -8.51 8.86 -0.83
CA ASP A 341 -7.15 8.79 -0.28
C ASP A 341 -6.93 9.90 0.78
N GLY A 342 -7.89 10.01 1.72
CA GLY A 342 -7.81 10.93 2.86
C GLY A 342 -8.01 12.39 2.45
N GLU A 343 -6.95 13.21 2.55
CA GLU A 343 -6.99 14.63 2.11
C GLU A 343 -7.18 14.78 0.60
N LEU A 344 -6.98 13.69 -0.16
CA LEU A 344 -7.17 13.65 -1.60
C LEU A 344 -8.35 12.74 -1.96
N ASP A 345 -9.06 13.16 -3.01
CA ASP A 345 -10.17 12.41 -3.58
C ASP A 345 -9.91 12.18 -5.07
N ILE A 346 -10.09 10.94 -5.52
CA ILE A 346 -9.74 10.47 -6.86
C ILE A 346 -11.00 9.96 -7.56
N ASP A 347 -11.28 10.51 -8.74
CA ASP A 347 -12.56 10.34 -9.43
C ASP A 347 -12.33 10.42 -10.94
N GLU A 348 -12.42 9.27 -11.62
CA GLU A 348 -12.23 9.10 -13.08
C GLU A 348 -11.01 9.85 -13.67
N GLY A 349 -9.85 9.73 -13.03
CA GLY A 349 -8.60 10.40 -13.46
C GLY A 349 -8.54 11.89 -13.12
N SER A 350 -9.48 12.42 -12.36
CA SER A 350 -9.40 13.72 -11.70
C SER A 350 -8.96 13.56 -10.25
N VAL A 351 -8.24 14.55 -9.71
CA VAL A 351 -7.80 14.58 -8.31
C VAL A 351 -8.21 15.90 -7.68
N TYR A 352 -8.80 15.80 -6.50
CA TYR A 352 -9.30 16.93 -5.71
C TYR A 352 -8.60 16.93 -4.35
N GLN A 353 -8.32 18.12 -3.81
CA GLN A 353 -7.95 18.31 -2.41
C GLN A 353 -9.21 18.59 -1.60
N ILE A 354 -9.38 17.89 -0.49
CA ILE A 354 -10.37 18.23 0.52
C ILE A 354 -9.70 19.09 1.61
N ASN A 355 -10.40 20.15 2.02
CA ASN A 355 -10.02 21.01 3.12
C ASN A 355 -11.29 21.61 3.75
N GLN A 356 -11.13 22.50 4.73
CA GLN A 356 -12.22 23.22 5.42
C GLN A 356 -13.19 24.02 4.50
N LYS A 357 -12.89 24.17 3.21
CA LYS A 357 -13.78 24.78 2.20
C LYS A 357 -14.46 23.75 1.28
N GLY A 358 -14.36 22.47 1.60
CA GLY A 358 -14.82 21.35 0.77
C GLY A 358 -13.87 21.00 -0.38
N ARG A 359 -14.29 20.02 -1.19
CA ARG A 359 -13.57 19.46 -2.36
C ARG A 359 -13.15 20.54 -3.38
N GLN A 360 -11.85 20.69 -3.61
CA GLN A 360 -11.25 21.64 -4.59
C GLN A 360 -10.49 20.86 -5.68
N PRO A 361 -10.68 21.13 -6.98
CA PRO A 361 -9.95 20.43 -8.03
C PRO A 361 -8.45 20.82 -8.05
N LEU A 362 -7.57 19.81 -8.10
CA LEU A 362 -6.13 19.98 -8.34
C LEU A 362 -5.78 19.71 -9.81
N ILE A 363 -6.30 18.62 -10.36
CA ILE A 363 -6.21 18.25 -11.77
C ILE A 363 -7.52 17.57 -12.19
N SER A 364 -7.93 17.79 -13.44
CA SER A 364 -9.10 17.14 -14.04
C SER A 364 -8.69 16.48 -15.35
N GLU A 365 -9.28 15.33 -15.66
CA GLU A 365 -9.02 14.58 -16.91
C GLU A 365 -7.51 14.27 -17.12
N LEU A 366 -6.80 13.77 -16.10
CA LEU A 366 -5.37 13.40 -16.21
C LEU A 366 -5.14 12.36 -17.33
N PHE A 367 -6.08 11.45 -17.47
CA PHE A 367 -6.21 10.48 -18.55
C PHE A 367 -7.68 10.31 -18.91
N LYS A 368 -7.96 9.63 -20.02
CA LYS A 368 -9.33 9.32 -20.45
C LYS A 368 -9.65 7.86 -20.14
N VAL A 369 -10.83 7.63 -19.60
CA VAL A 369 -11.42 6.29 -19.51
C VAL A 369 -12.06 5.97 -20.86
N ASP A 370 -11.68 4.84 -21.46
CA ASP A 370 -12.33 4.29 -22.64
C ASP A 370 -13.03 2.97 -22.24
N PRO A 371 -14.37 2.95 -22.14
CA PRO A 371 -15.11 1.74 -21.74
C PRO A 371 -15.03 0.62 -22.78
N ASP A 372 -14.58 0.91 -24.02
CA ASP A 372 -14.50 -0.05 -25.11
C ASP A 372 -13.15 -0.79 -25.15
N SER A 373 -12.24 -0.45 -24.23
CA SER A 373 -10.87 -0.92 -24.12
C SER A 373 -10.67 -1.85 -22.91
N GLN A 374 -9.92 -2.94 -23.09
CA GLN A 374 -9.45 -3.78 -21.98
C GLN A 374 -8.35 -3.06 -21.16
N THR A 375 -7.64 -2.12 -21.78
CA THR A 375 -6.59 -1.30 -21.16
C THR A 375 -7.21 -0.04 -20.56
N GLY A 376 -6.86 0.28 -19.31
CA GLY A 376 -7.18 1.54 -18.65
C GLY A 376 -5.99 2.13 -17.90
N GLN A 377 -6.24 3.25 -17.20
CA GLN A 377 -5.30 3.85 -16.27
C GLN A 377 -5.96 4.04 -14.90
N SER A 378 -5.16 3.94 -13.84
CA SER A 378 -5.57 4.14 -12.45
C SER A 378 -4.53 4.98 -11.72
N ILE A 379 -4.94 5.75 -10.71
CA ILE A 379 -4.01 6.44 -9.82
C ILE A 379 -3.76 5.53 -8.63
N GLY A 380 -2.58 4.91 -8.59
CA GLY A 380 -2.18 4.02 -7.51
C GLY A 380 -1.83 4.75 -6.22
N LYS A 381 -1.34 5.99 -6.32
CA LYS A 381 -1.14 6.88 -5.17
C LYS A 381 -1.15 8.34 -5.58
N ALA A 382 -1.71 9.19 -4.72
CA ALA A 382 -1.61 10.63 -4.82
C ALA A 382 -1.13 11.24 -3.49
N GLU A 383 -0.18 12.19 -3.54
CA GLU A 383 0.34 12.85 -2.33
C GLU A 383 0.65 14.34 -2.62
N LEU A 384 0.34 15.21 -1.66
CA LEU A 384 0.71 16.64 -1.70
C LEU A 384 2.03 16.87 -0.97
N VAL A 385 3.05 17.36 -1.68
CA VAL A 385 4.39 17.64 -1.13
C VAL A 385 4.69 19.12 -1.33
N ASP A 386 4.70 19.91 -0.26
CA ASP A 386 4.86 21.38 -0.31
C ASP A 386 3.80 22.12 -1.18
N GLY A 387 2.69 21.42 -1.47
CA GLY A 387 1.61 21.88 -2.34
C GLY A 387 1.81 21.60 -3.84
N ASP A 388 2.89 20.91 -4.22
CA ASP A 388 2.93 20.17 -5.49
C ASP A 388 2.16 18.85 -5.31
N LEU A 389 1.41 18.42 -6.33
CA LEU A 389 0.75 17.12 -6.35
C LEU A 389 1.66 16.11 -7.07
N LEU A 390 2.01 15.03 -6.38
CA LEU A 390 2.81 13.91 -6.88
C LEU A 390 1.91 12.69 -7.02
N LEU A 391 2.04 11.98 -8.14
CA LEU A 391 1.16 10.86 -8.50
C LEU A 391 1.98 9.66 -8.97
N MET A 392 1.53 8.46 -8.60
CA MET A 392 1.84 7.21 -9.31
C MET A 392 0.62 6.80 -10.12
N VAL A 393 0.76 6.75 -11.44
CA VAL A 393 -0.30 6.33 -12.37
C VAL A 393 0.08 5.00 -13.00
N PHE A 394 -0.78 4.00 -12.87
CA PHE A 394 -0.61 2.71 -13.51
C PHE A 394 -1.33 2.70 -14.85
N THR A 395 -0.66 2.20 -15.89
CA THR A 395 -1.35 1.67 -17.08
C THR A 395 -1.56 0.19 -16.84
N GLN A 396 -2.80 -0.27 -16.99
CA GLN A 396 -3.19 -1.63 -16.61
C GLN A 396 -4.15 -2.23 -17.64
N ILE A 397 -4.15 -3.55 -17.76
CA ILE A 397 -5.08 -4.29 -18.62
C ILE A 397 -5.93 -5.24 -17.77
N TYR A 398 -7.25 -5.14 -17.91
CA TYR A 398 -8.22 -5.92 -17.15
C TYR A 398 -8.12 -7.42 -17.50
N THR A 399 -8.00 -8.29 -16.50
CA THR A 399 -7.83 -9.75 -16.66
C THR A 399 -9.05 -10.50 -16.10
N PRO A 400 -10.22 -10.45 -16.77
CA PRO A 400 -11.50 -10.90 -16.20
C PRO A 400 -11.57 -12.39 -15.83
N TYR A 401 -10.65 -13.21 -16.36
CA TYR A 401 -10.50 -14.62 -16.01
C TYR A 401 -9.80 -14.84 -14.65
N GLN A 402 -9.44 -13.77 -13.94
CA GLN A 402 -8.89 -13.77 -12.58
C GLN A 402 -9.75 -12.99 -11.58
N ASP A 403 -10.97 -12.60 -11.98
CA ASP A 403 -11.89 -11.87 -11.09
C ASP A 403 -12.35 -12.73 -9.92
N VAL A 404 -12.58 -12.09 -8.77
CA VAL A 404 -13.07 -12.74 -7.55
C VAL A 404 -14.43 -12.16 -7.20
N GLY A 405 -15.48 -12.70 -7.82
CA GLY A 405 -16.87 -12.29 -7.62
C GLY A 405 -17.16 -10.92 -8.24
N TRP A 406 -17.15 -9.88 -7.43
CA TRP A 406 -17.31 -8.47 -7.84
C TRP A 406 -15.97 -7.72 -7.88
N ARG A 407 -14.86 -8.39 -7.55
CA ARG A 407 -13.51 -7.82 -7.56
C ARG A 407 -12.83 -8.06 -8.90
N MET A 408 -12.68 -6.98 -9.67
CA MET A 408 -12.04 -6.98 -10.99
C MET A 408 -10.52 -7.11 -10.86
N SER A 409 -9.88 -8.01 -11.61
CA SER A 409 -8.43 -8.20 -11.61
C SER A 409 -7.75 -7.44 -12.75
N TYR A 410 -6.59 -6.84 -12.51
CA TYR A 410 -5.85 -6.09 -13.53
C TYR A 410 -4.37 -6.47 -13.55
N ASN A 411 -3.77 -6.52 -14.74
CA ASN A 411 -2.33 -6.70 -14.94
C ASN A 411 -1.63 -5.36 -15.15
N ARG A 412 -0.52 -5.10 -14.44
CA ARG A 412 0.24 -3.83 -14.54
C ARG A 412 1.16 -3.82 -15.76
N LEU A 413 0.95 -2.89 -16.68
CA LEU A 413 1.77 -2.71 -17.89
C LEU A 413 2.89 -1.69 -17.71
N ASN A 414 2.62 -0.63 -16.94
CA ASN A 414 3.48 0.55 -16.84
C ASN A 414 3.17 1.35 -15.56
N THR A 415 4.12 2.16 -15.10
CA THR A 415 3.96 3.07 -13.97
C THR A 415 4.61 4.41 -14.31
N GLU A 416 3.81 5.47 -14.41
CA GLU A 416 4.26 6.84 -14.61
C GLU A 416 4.31 7.59 -13.27
N TYR A 417 5.39 8.34 -13.05
CA TYR A 417 5.54 9.22 -11.90
C TYR A 417 5.34 10.66 -12.38
N ILE A 418 4.27 11.30 -11.92
CA ILE A 418 3.80 12.58 -12.45
C ILE A 418 3.86 13.65 -11.36
N VAL A 419 4.30 14.85 -11.74
CA VAL A 419 4.20 16.05 -10.91
C VAL A 419 3.26 17.07 -11.55
N VAL A 420 2.32 17.58 -10.76
CA VAL A 420 1.54 18.78 -11.05
C VAL A 420 1.99 19.86 -10.08
N ARG A 421 2.78 20.82 -10.57
CA ARG A 421 3.35 21.88 -9.72
C ARG A 421 2.25 22.80 -9.17
N LYS A 422 2.43 23.31 -7.95
CA LYS A 422 1.51 24.22 -7.25
C LYS A 422 1.08 25.40 -8.13
N GLY A 423 -0.23 25.54 -8.34
CA GLY A 423 -0.81 26.59 -9.20
C GLY A 423 -0.69 26.35 -10.71
N SER A 424 -0.18 25.19 -11.13
CA SER A 424 -0.26 24.67 -12.50
C SER A 424 -1.38 23.64 -12.61
N ASN A 425 -2.01 23.55 -13.78
CA ASN A 425 -2.89 22.44 -14.16
C ASN A 425 -2.24 21.52 -15.22
N LYS A 426 -0.92 21.59 -15.38
CA LYS A 426 -0.16 20.81 -16.36
C LYS A 426 0.60 19.68 -15.67
N PRO A 427 0.16 18.42 -15.84
CA PRO A 427 0.94 17.27 -15.40
C PRO A 427 2.23 17.16 -16.21
N LYS A 428 3.30 16.70 -15.57
CA LYS A 428 4.56 16.33 -16.22
C LYS A 428 5.01 14.99 -15.67
N VAL A 429 5.08 13.97 -16.54
CA VAL A 429 5.83 12.73 -16.25
C VAL A 429 7.30 13.10 -16.04
N PHE A 430 7.86 12.73 -14.89
CA PHE A 430 9.27 12.97 -14.56
C PHE A 430 10.09 11.68 -14.48
N GLU A 431 9.44 10.55 -14.25
CA GLU A 431 10.04 9.20 -14.29
C GLU A 431 8.98 8.20 -14.78
N GLN A 432 9.42 7.08 -15.34
CA GLN A 432 8.56 6.00 -15.82
C GLN A 432 9.26 4.64 -15.67
N TRP A 433 8.52 3.64 -15.20
CA TRP A 433 8.87 2.24 -15.42
C TRP A 433 7.86 1.61 -16.37
N SER A 434 8.33 0.85 -17.36
CA SER A 434 7.50 0.16 -18.34
C SER A 434 7.85 -1.32 -18.37
N GLY A 435 6.84 -2.18 -18.38
CA GLY A 435 7.02 -3.63 -18.37
C GLY A 435 7.32 -4.25 -19.72
N SER A 436 7.61 -5.55 -19.66
CA SER A 436 7.63 -6.42 -20.82
C SER A 436 6.25 -6.50 -21.52
N ALA A 437 6.22 -7.09 -22.72
CA ALA A 437 4.98 -7.16 -23.49
C ALA A 437 3.96 -8.12 -22.84
N PHE A 438 2.75 -7.64 -22.58
CA PHE A 438 1.66 -8.48 -22.08
C PHE A 438 1.12 -9.38 -23.20
N LYS A 439 0.67 -10.58 -22.82
CA LYS A 439 0.18 -11.61 -23.75
C LYS A 439 -1.20 -12.07 -23.30
N GLN A 440 -2.13 -12.06 -24.24
CA GLN A 440 -3.52 -12.47 -24.01
C GLN A 440 -3.88 -13.51 -25.07
N ASN A 441 -4.20 -14.73 -24.64
CA ASN A 441 -4.93 -15.65 -25.50
C ASN A 441 -6.34 -15.10 -25.72
N ALA A 442 -6.82 -15.05 -26.96
CA ALA A 442 -8.08 -14.40 -27.33
C ALA A 442 -8.79 -15.11 -28.48
N GLU A 443 -10.12 -15.02 -28.52
CA GLU A 443 -10.91 -15.28 -29.72
C GLU A 443 -11.16 -13.94 -30.43
N VAL A 444 -10.88 -13.85 -31.73
CA VAL A 444 -10.83 -12.55 -32.43
C VAL A 444 -11.60 -12.53 -33.75
N TRP A 445 -12.12 -11.36 -34.09
CA TRP A 445 -12.81 -11.05 -35.35
C TRP A 445 -12.27 -9.75 -35.91
N LYS A 446 -11.74 -9.75 -37.13
CA LYS A 446 -11.40 -8.49 -37.80
C LYS A 446 -12.71 -7.75 -38.15
N THR A 447 -12.79 -6.49 -37.77
CA THR A 447 -13.92 -5.61 -38.07
C THR A 447 -13.44 -4.37 -38.83
N GLY A 448 -14.05 -4.09 -39.98
CA GLY A 448 -13.54 -3.05 -40.89
C GLY A 448 -12.09 -3.29 -41.36
N GLU A 449 -11.38 -2.21 -41.68
CA GLU A 449 -10.01 -2.31 -42.23
C GLU A 449 -8.92 -2.43 -41.16
N SER A 450 -9.10 -1.76 -40.01
CA SER A 450 -8.06 -1.54 -38.99
C SER A 450 -8.53 -1.77 -37.55
N THR A 451 -9.65 -2.46 -37.32
CA THR A 451 -10.15 -2.74 -35.96
C THR A 451 -10.24 -4.24 -35.73
N LEU A 452 -9.88 -4.66 -34.52
CA LEU A 452 -10.06 -6.01 -34.03
C LEU A 452 -11.10 -5.98 -32.91
N LEU A 453 -12.15 -6.79 -33.03
CA LEU A 453 -13.02 -7.13 -31.91
C LEU A 453 -12.48 -8.44 -31.33
N TYR A 454 -12.35 -8.54 -30.01
CA TYR A 454 -11.82 -9.75 -29.38
C TYR A 454 -12.42 -10.02 -28.00
N ARG A 455 -12.48 -11.31 -27.64
CA ARG A 455 -12.79 -11.79 -26.29
C ARG A 455 -11.52 -12.39 -25.67
N PRO A 456 -11.08 -11.93 -24.48
CA PRO A 456 -10.03 -12.59 -23.71
C PRO A 456 -10.39 -14.04 -23.39
N LEU A 457 -9.42 -14.94 -23.43
CA LEU A 457 -9.53 -16.33 -23.02
C LEU A 457 -8.61 -16.60 -21.83
N SER A 458 -9.06 -17.46 -20.92
CA SER A 458 -8.24 -17.98 -19.83
C SER A 458 -7.07 -18.82 -20.36
N ASP A 459 -5.90 -18.71 -19.72
CA ASP A 459 -4.75 -19.58 -19.97
C ASP A 459 -5.00 -21.04 -19.52
N ASN A 460 -6.00 -21.26 -18.65
CA ASN A 460 -6.48 -22.59 -18.29
C ASN A 460 -7.92 -22.79 -18.84
N PRO A 461 -8.11 -23.59 -19.91
CA PRO A 461 -9.41 -23.80 -20.54
C PRO A 461 -10.32 -24.78 -19.78
N GLU A 462 -9.85 -25.41 -18.69
CA GLU A 462 -10.66 -26.33 -17.86
C GLU A 462 -11.40 -25.62 -16.72
N GLY A 463 -11.28 -24.29 -16.59
CA GLY A 463 -12.07 -23.49 -15.65
C GLY A 463 -13.46 -23.16 -16.17
N ASP A 464 -14.49 -23.71 -15.54
CA ASP A 464 -15.88 -23.29 -15.75
C ASP A 464 -16.11 -21.83 -15.27
N ASP A 465 -17.15 -21.19 -15.80
CA ASP A 465 -17.67 -19.84 -15.45
C ASP A 465 -16.90 -18.58 -15.94
N PHE A 466 -16.15 -18.62 -17.04
CA PHE A 466 -15.78 -17.37 -17.75
C PHE A 466 -16.96 -16.78 -18.55
N PRO A 467 -17.33 -15.49 -18.36
CA PRO A 467 -18.41 -14.85 -19.11
C PRO A 467 -18.14 -14.81 -20.62
N ARG A 468 -18.97 -15.50 -21.40
CA ARG A 468 -18.77 -15.63 -22.85
C ARG A 468 -19.01 -14.33 -23.63
N ASP A 469 -19.64 -13.35 -23.00
CA ASP A 469 -20.21 -12.16 -23.66
C ASP A 469 -19.33 -10.91 -23.52
N ILE A 470 -18.24 -10.98 -22.73
CA ILE A 470 -17.28 -9.88 -22.60
C ILE A 470 -16.43 -9.78 -23.88
N ALA A 471 -16.38 -8.58 -24.48
CA ALA A 471 -15.58 -8.30 -25.66
C ALA A 471 -15.07 -6.86 -25.68
N TYR A 472 -13.90 -6.66 -26.29
CA TYR A 472 -13.22 -5.35 -26.41
C TYR A 472 -12.86 -5.06 -27.86
N SER A 473 -12.66 -3.77 -28.17
CA SER A 473 -12.15 -3.35 -29.47
C SER A 473 -10.74 -2.79 -29.36
N ILE A 474 -9.90 -3.03 -30.35
CA ILE A 474 -8.56 -2.44 -30.44
C ILE A 474 -8.17 -2.12 -31.89
N SER A 475 -7.38 -1.07 -32.07
CA SER A 475 -6.83 -0.72 -33.37
C SER A 475 -5.70 -1.66 -33.77
N ILE A 476 -5.74 -2.16 -35.00
CA ILE A 476 -4.68 -2.98 -35.60
C ILE A 476 -3.60 -2.03 -36.14
N PRO A 477 -2.36 -2.03 -35.61
CA PRO A 477 -1.30 -1.17 -36.14
C PRO A 477 -0.84 -1.68 -37.51
N ALA A 478 -0.30 -0.79 -38.35
CA ALA A 478 0.23 -1.15 -39.66
C ALA A 478 1.43 -2.15 -39.62
N THR A 479 2.00 -2.39 -38.44
CA THR A 479 3.05 -3.39 -38.19
C THR A 479 2.50 -4.83 -38.08
N VAL A 480 1.23 -5.00 -37.71
CA VAL A 480 0.59 -6.32 -37.61
C VAL A 480 0.19 -6.79 -39.00
N ASN A 481 0.90 -7.80 -39.51
CA ASN A 481 0.64 -8.42 -40.81
C ASN A 481 0.07 -9.84 -40.64
N HIS A 482 -1.08 -9.95 -39.97
CA HIS A 482 -1.83 -11.20 -39.84
C HIS A 482 -3.01 -11.25 -40.82
N ASN A 483 -3.26 -12.43 -41.38
CA ASN A 483 -4.27 -12.63 -42.44
C ASN A 483 -5.51 -13.30 -41.85
N PHE A 484 -6.34 -12.49 -41.20
CA PHE A 484 -7.49 -12.92 -40.39
C PHE A 484 -8.51 -13.76 -41.16
N THR A 485 -8.83 -14.94 -40.62
CA THR A 485 -9.84 -15.85 -41.19
C THR A 485 -11.25 -15.50 -40.72
N ALA A 486 -11.41 -15.06 -39.47
CA ALA A 486 -12.67 -14.58 -38.91
C ALA A 486 -12.85 -13.07 -39.17
N GLN A 487 -13.97 -12.70 -39.78
CA GLN A 487 -14.28 -11.32 -40.15
C GLN A 487 -15.76 -11.01 -39.87
N ALA A 488 -16.04 -9.80 -39.38
CA ALA A 488 -17.38 -9.26 -39.21
C ALA A 488 -17.47 -7.84 -39.78
N SER A 489 -18.67 -7.39 -40.15
CA SER A 489 -18.86 -6.12 -40.86
C SER A 489 -18.47 -4.90 -40.02
N SER A 490 -18.90 -4.86 -38.76
CA SER A 490 -18.63 -3.80 -37.79
C SER A 490 -18.96 -4.31 -36.38
N PRO A 491 -18.30 -3.84 -35.32
CA PRO A 491 -18.75 -4.11 -33.95
C PRO A 491 -20.20 -3.65 -33.79
N GLN A 492 -21.01 -4.44 -33.08
CA GLN A 492 -22.36 -4.04 -32.68
C GLN A 492 -22.38 -3.89 -31.17
N LYS A 493 -23.16 -2.92 -30.67
CA LYS A 493 -23.40 -2.76 -29.24
C LYS A 493 -24.82 -3.20 -28.87
N ASP A 494 -25.02 -3.53 -27.61
CA ASP A 494 -26.34 -3.82 -27.06
C ASP A 494 -27.03 -2.57 -26.48
N GLU A 495 -28.07 -2.77 -25.66
CA GLU A 495 -28.81 -1.67 -25.03
C GLU A 495 -28.12 -1.07 -23.80
N TYR A 496 -27.11 -1.75 -23.25
CA TYR A 496 -26.27 -1.30 -22.14
C TYR A 496 -24.98 -0.61 -22.63
N GLY A 497 -24.59 -0.90 -23.88
CA GLY A 497 -23.41 -0.32 -24.54
C GLY A 497 -22.29 -1.33 -24.76
N ASP A 498 -22.48 -2.59 -24.37
CA ASP A 498 -21.49 -3.66 -24.45
C ASP A 498 -21.39 -4.23 -25.86
N PHE A 499 -20.19 -4.67 -26.27
CA PHE A 499 -20.00 -5.25 -27.59
C PHE A 499 -20.63 -6.64 -27.71
N LYS A 500 -21.51 -6.81 -28.70
CA LYS A 500 -22.04 -8.11 -29.10
C LYS A 500 -21.00 -8.86 -29.93
N LEU A 501 -20.70 -10.09 -29.52
CA LEU A 501 -19.93 -11.01 -30.34
C LEU A 501 -20.70 -11.43 -31.62
N PRO A 502 -20.01 -11.64 -32.75
CA PRO A 502 -20.62 -12.18 -33.96
C PRO A 502 -21.13 -13.63 -33.77
N ASP A 503 -22.15 -14.01 -34.54
CA ASP A 503 -22.73 -15.37 -34.51
C ASP A 503 -21.78 -16.47 -35.01
N ASN A 504 -20.65 -16.11 -35.64
CA ASN A 504 -19.63 -17.03 -36.14
C ASN A 504 -18.46 -17.16 -35.16
N GLU A 505 -17.87 -18.36 -35.06
CA GLU A 505 -16.62 -18.58 -34.34
C GLU A 505 -15.51 -17.63 -34.83
N GLY A 506 -14.73 -17.11 -33.89
CA GLY A 506 -13.58 -16.25 -34.14
C GLY A 506 -12.28 -17.04 -34.34
N GLU A 507 -11.22 -16.35 -34.77
CA GLU A 507 -9.90 -16.94 -34.86
C GLU A 507 -9.25 -16.93 -33.47
N LYS A 508 -8.81 -18.09 -32.96
CA LYS A 508 -8.02 -18.15 -31.71
C LYS A 508 -6.60 -17.72 -31.99
N LEU A 509 -6.15 -16.66 -31.31
CA LEU A 509 -4.83 -16.05 -31.47
C LEU A 509 -4.32 -15.56 -30.12
N GLN A 510 -3.00 -15.44 -29.98
CA GLN A 510 -2.38 -14.74 -28.86
C GLN A 510 -2.05 -13.31 -29.28
N LEU A 511 -2.73 -12.36 -28.66
CA LEU A 511 -2.50 -10.93 -28.80
C LEU A 511 -1.32 -10.50 -27.91
N ILE A 512 -0.43 -9.68 -28.45
CA ILE A 512 0.72 -9.15 -27.73
C ILE A 512 0.55 -7.63 -27.62
N PHE A 513 0.45 -7.13 -26.39
CA PHE A 513 0.30 -5.71 -26.06
C PHE A 513 1.64 -5.13 -25.62
N ASP A 514 1.89 -3.86 -25.90
CA ASP A 514 3.00 -3.12 -25.30
C ASP A 514 2.65 -2.47 -23.96
N TYR A 515 3.59 -1.75 -23.36
CA TYR A 515 3.44 -1.10 -22.06
C TYR A 515 2.40 0.05 -22.05
N THR A 516 1.99 0.55 -23.22
CA THR A 516 0.88 1.51 -23.36
C THR A 516 -0.48 0.81 -23.45
N GLY A 517 -0.48 -0.53 -23.52
CA GLY A 517 -1.65 -1.35 -23.80
C GLY A 517 -2.15 -1.23 -25.24
N ALA A 518 -1.32 -0.73 -26.16
CA ALA A 518 -1.56 -0.84 -27.58
C ALA A 518 -1.23 -2.25 -28.09
N LEU A 519 -2.00 -2.74 -29.07
CA LEU A 519 -1.68 -3.99 -29.75
C LEU A 519 -0.37 -3.81 -30.52
N LYS A 520 0.62 -4.66 -30.23
CA LYS A 520 1.96 -4.63 -30.81
C LYS A 520 2.14 -5.70 -31.89
N ASP A 521 1.69 -6.92 -31.61
CA ASP A 521 1.84 -8.08 -32.49
C ASP A 521 0.72 -9.12 -32.25
N ILE A 522 0.58 -10.08 -33.17
CA ILE A 522 -0.34 -11.22 -33.05
C ILE A 522 0.39 -12.50 -33.47
N VAL A 523 0.33 -13.54 -32.65
CA VAL A 523 0.83 -14.87 -32.99
C VAL A 523 -0.29 -15.91 -32.99
N LYS A 524 -0.16 -16.95 -33.83
CA LYS A 524 -1.02 -18.13 -33.71
C LYS A 524 -0.57 -18.96 -32.52
N GLU A 525 -1.55 -19.54 -31.82
CA GLU A 525 -1.38 -20.53 -30.74
C GLU A 525 -0.70 -21.82 -31.27
#